data_AF-A0A7X0D6R6-F1
#
_entry.id   AF-A0A7X0D6R6-F1
#
_cell.length_a   1.000
_cell.length_b   1.000
_cell.length_c   1.000
_cell.angle_alpha   90.00
_cell.angle_beta   90.00
_cell.angle_gamma   90.00
#
_symmetry.space_group_name_H-M   'P 1'
#
loop_
_entity.id
_entity.type
_entity.pdbx_description
1 polymer ?
#
loop_
_entity_poly.entity_id
_entity_poly.type
_entity_poly.pdbx_seq_one_letter_code
_entity_poly.pdbx_strand_id
1 'polypeptide(L)'
;MTIHPAVDLATDRTVLVYQDRPVVPLSSWLADAMATFAEEGRGLQVVTPAASRLTFPLRSLLSRPQARWVVAEPDGSGGHYDGLTGTRLVWDDTAGYVPAAAPEAPAAPVGGTAPSDLSPAFLQRPAALGAHLIIDVTAVHPATDELLLGAVAEALARAFTGADPGGWGTSEPALNVWDRAALTATCRRRAPQPTWFAFVGPGGGTRPCIGTQRVSRVTSGVKEKVTFAVAYAEDEPPALHRLEDTVGDLAHRGVLRTLTAHRLPGRPDLTYEPRTPSAATPVGLALGPGAVTEAGMDHVLESPVSGHLMGRREQPAVWFPFGDGTTPESRQAFTRLMRHLGAEGPPTV
;
A
#
# COMPACT_ATOMS: atom_id res chain seq x y z
N MET A 1 -29.83 -12.38 -14.94
CA MET A 1 -28.70 -12.61 -14.03
C MET A 1 -28.51 -11.31 -13.27
N THR A 2 -28.81 -11.30 -11.97
CA THR A 2 -28.79 -10.06 -11.19
C THR A 2 -27.33 -9.71 -10.93
N ILE A 3 -26.90 -8.59 -11.49
CA ILE A 3 -25.57 -8.04 -11.25
C ILE A 3 -25.47 -7.77 -9.73
N HIS A 4 -24.34 -8.13 -9.12
CA HIS A 4 -24.07 -7.89 -7.70
C HIS A 4 -24.50 -6.47 -7.31
N PRO A 5 -25.20 -6.26 -6.17
CA PRO A 5 -25.94 -5.02 -5.95
C PRO A 5 -25.06 -3.78 -5.71
N ALA A 6 -23.75 -3.97 -5.53
CA ALA A 6 -22.76 -2.89 -5.52
C ALA A 6 -22.25 -2.48 -6.92
N VAL A 7 -22.63 -3.19 -7.99
CA VAL A 7 -22.08 -3.00 -9.33
C VAL A 7 -23.09 -2.26 -10.21
N ASP A 8 -22.66 -1.15 -10.77
CA ASP A 8 -23.47 -0.31 -11.65
C ASP A 8 -23.40 -0.82 -13.10
N LEU A 9 -22.23 -1.33 -13.51
CA LEU A 9 -22.02 -1.86 -14.85
C LEU A 9 -21.00 -2.99 -14.86
N ALA A 10 -21.21 -3.95 -15.76
CA ALA A 10 -20.39 -5.14 -15.91
C ALA A 10 -20.01 -5.34 -17.37
N THR A 11 -18.72 -5.52 -17.65
CA THR A 11 -18.17 -5.95 -18.94
C THR A 11 -17.63 -7.37 -18.83
N ASP A 12 -17.18 -7.98 -19.93
CA ASP A 12 -16.62 -9.33 -19.91
C ASP A 12 -15.42 -9.46 -18.95
N ARG A 13 -14.61 -8.41 -18.81
CA ARG A 13 -13.37 -8.45 -18.02
C ARG A 13 -13.40 -7.61 -16.76
N THR A 14 -14.39 -6.75 -16.56
CA THR A 14 -14.41 -5.83 -15.41
C THR A 14 -15.81 -5.59 -14.85
N VAL A 15 -15.85 -5.17 -13.59
CA VAL A 15 -17.03 -4.57 -12.98
C VAL A 15 -16.72 -3.13 -12.59
N LEU A 16 -17.72 -2.27 -12.74
CA LEU A 16 -17.63 -0.85 -12.45
C LEU A 16 -18.56 -0.49 -11.31
N VAL A 17 -18.03 0.34 -10.40
CA VAL A 17 -18.77 0.88 -9.28
C VAL A 17 -18.58 2.39 -9.24
N TYR A 18 -19.68 3.13 -9.33
CA TYR A 18 -19.70 4.58 -9.22
C TYR A 18 -19.79 4.98 -7.74
N GLN A 19 -18.91 5.87 -7.32
CA GLN A 19 -18.83 6.37 -5.94
C GLN A 19 -18.73 7.90 -5.97
N ASP A 20 -19.88 8.56 -5.83
CA ASP A 20 -19.95 10.00 -5.62
C ASP A 20 -20.06 10.31 -4.12
N ARG A 21 -18.90 10.49 -3.50
CA ARG A 21 -18.78 10.90 -2.10
C ARG A 21 -17.43 11.55 -1.83
N PRO A 22 -17.33 12.50 -0.88
CA PRO A 22 -16.06 13.20 -0.60
C PRO A 22 -14.90 12.28 -0.18
N VAL A 23 -15.22 11.17 0.51
CA VAL A 23 -14.25 10.13 0.90
C VAL A 23 -14.84 8.77 0.58
N VAL A 24 -14.14 7.99 -0.24
CA VAL A 24 -14.52 6.66 -0.69
C VAL A 24 -13.70 5.62 0.09
N PRO A 25 -14.33 4.87 1.00
CA PRO A 25 -13.68 3.80 1.75
C PRO A 25 -13.76 2.47 1.00
N LEU A 26 -12.95 1.48 1.40
CA LEU A 26 -13.17 0.09 1.02
C LEU A 26 -14.37 -0.48 1.81
N SER A 27 -15.57 -0.08 1.39
CA SER A 27 -16.82 -0.52 2.02
C SER A 27 -17.01 -2.04 1.94
N SER A 28 -17.88 -2.59 2.80
CA SER A 28 -18.23 -4.01 2.76
C SER A 28 -18.75 -4.44 1.38
N TRP A 29 -19.51 -3.57 0.71
CA TRP A 29 -20.08 -3.80 -0.61
C TRP A 29 -19.01 -3.85 -1.71
N LEU A 30 -18.00 -2.96 -1.64
CA LEU A 30 -16.85 -2.99 -2.56
C LEU A 30 -15.96 -4.21 -2.30
N ALA A 31 -15.75 -4.56 -1.03
CA ALA A 31 -14.96 -5.73 -0.66
C ALA A 31 -15.62 -7.03 -1.12
N ASP A 32 -16.95 -7.15 -0.99
CA ASP A 32 -17.75 -8.29 -1.42
C ASP A 32 -17.80 -8.41 -2.96
N ALA A 33 -18.04 -7.30 -3.66
CA ALA A 33 -18.00 -7.25 -5.12
C ALA A 33 -16.64 -7.74 -5.63
N MET A 34 -15.55 -7.18 -5.10
CA MET A 34 -14.21 -7.60 -5.48
C MET A 34 -13.97 -9.09 -5.23
N ALA A 35 -14.37 -9.62 -4.07
CA ALA A 35 -14.18 -11.03 -3.75
C ALA A 35 -14.93 -11.92 -4.75
N THR A 36 -16.19 -11.59 -5.04
CA THR A 36 -17.04 -12.30 -6.00
C THR A 36 -16.43 -12.29 -7.41
N PHE A 37 -16.07 -11.11 -7.93
CA PHE A 37 -15.62 -10.99 -9.32
C PHE A 37 -14.17 -11.40 -9.54
N ALA A 38 -13.33 -11.39 -8.50
CA ALA A 38 -11.99 -11.96 -8.58
C ALA A 38 -12.02 -13.47 -8.83
N GLU A 39 -13.01 -14.20 -8.30
CA GLU A 39 -13.21 -15.63 -8.58
C GLU A 39 -13.61 -15.88 -10.05
N GLU A 40 -14.29 -14.93 -10.67
CA GLU A 40 -14.66 -14.94 -12.09
C GLU A 40 -13.51 -14.46 -13.01
N GLY A 41 -12.36 -14.07 -12.45
CA GLY A 41 -11.24 -13.51 -13.20
C GLY A 41 -11.48 -12.10 -13.75
N ARG A 42 -12.47 -11.38 -13.20
CA ARG A 42 -12.85 -10.02 -13.61
C ARG A 42 -12.25 -8.98 -12.67
N GLY A 43 -11.76 -7.89 -13.25
CA GLY A 43 -11.18 -6.76 -12.52
C GLY A 43 -12.23 -5.81 -11.94
N LEU A 44 -11.81 -4.93 -11.02
CA LEU A 44 -12.66 -3.91 -10.40
C LEU A 44 -12.23 -2.51 -10.81
N GLN A 45 -13.17 -1.68 -11.29
CA GLN A 45 -12.93 -0.26 -11.52
C GLN A 45 -13.86 0.57 -10.64
N VAL A 46 -13.29 1.49 -9.87
CA VAL A 46 -14.06 2.41 -9.04
C VAL A 46 -14.03 3.78 -9.71
N VAL A 47 -15.21 4.27 -10.10
CA VAL A 47 -15.40 5.54 -10.80
C VAL A 47 -15.80 6.62 -9.79
N THR A 48 -15.08 7.73 -9.76
CA THR A 48 -15.34 8.83 -8.82
C THR A 48 -15.27 10.20 -9.50
N PRO A 49 -16.00 11.22 -9.03
CA PRO A 49 -15.67 12.62 -9.35
C PRO A 49 -14.27 13.02 -8.87
N ALA A 50 -13.63 13.99 -9.53
CA ALA A 50 -12.29 14.49 -9.17
C ALA A 50 -12.19 15.11 -7.76
N ALA A 51 -13.32 15.48 -7.15
CA ALA A 51 -13.38 15.98 -5.78
C ALA A 51 -13.34 14.85 -4.71
N SER A 52 -13.49 13.59 -5.13
CA SER A 52 -13.49 12.44 -4.23
C SER A 52 -12.06 12.07 -3.82
N ARG A 53 -11.93 11.54 -2.61
CA ARG A 53 -10.66 11.03 -2.08
C ARG A 53 -10.79 9.58 -1.68
N LEU A 54 -9.72 8.81 -1.83
CA LEU A 54 -9.70 7.42 -1.38
C LEU A 54 -9.12 7.32 0.03
N THR A 55 -9.65 6.40 0.83
CA THR A 55 -8.95 5.93 2.03
C THR A 55 -7.71 5.11 1.64
N PHE A 56 -6.76 4.98 2.57
CA PHE A 56 -5.56 4.18 2.34
C PHE A 56 -5.85 2.70 1.97
N PRO A 57 -6.80 1.99 2.62
CA PRO A 57 -7.09 0.60 2.26
C PRO A 57 -7.63 0.46 0.84
N LEU A 58 -8.54 1.33 0.41
CA LEU A 58 -9.06 1.30 -0.96
C LEU A 58 -7.96 1.64 -1.98
N ARG A 59 -7.18 2.70 -1.73
CA ARG A 59 -6.06 3.06 -2.61
C ARG A 59 -5.06 1.92 -2.80
N SER A 60 -4.65 1.30 -1.70
CA SER A 60 -3.69 0.18 -1.70
C SER A 60 -4.21 -1.05 -2.45
N LEU A 61 -5.54 -1.16 -2.57
CA LEU A 61 -6.19 -2.21 -3.31
C LEU A 61 -6.28 -1.88 -4.80
N LEU A 62 -6.62 -0.63 -5.13
CA LEU A 62 -6.74 -0.15 -6.51
C LEU A 62 -5.39 0.02 -7.21
N SER A 63 -4.26 0.00 -6.48
CA SER A 63 -2.92 -0.03 -7.06
C SER A 63 -2.51 -1.41 -7.62
N ARG A 64 -3.41 -2.41 -7.57
CA ARG A 64 -3.16 -3.75 -8.12
C ARG A 64 -3.47 -3.80 -9.61
N PRO A 65 -2.79 -4.64 -10.41
CA PRO A 65 -2.96 -4.66 -11.87
C PRO A 65 -4.39 -4.91 -12.39
N GLN A 66 -5.24 -5.62 -11.64
CA GLN A 66 -6.62 -5.94 -12.01
C GLN A 66 -7.64 -4.95 -11.43
N ALA A 67 -7.17 -3.86 -10.80
CA ALA A 67 -8.02 -2.84 -10.22
C ALA A 67 -7.65 -1.47 -10.79
N ARG A 68 -8.62 -0.56 -10.82
CA ARG A 68 -8.39 0.81 -11.32
C ARG A 68 -9.20 1.84 -10.55
N TRP A 69 -8.57 2.98 -10.28
CA TRP A 69 -9.28 4.19 -9.89
C TRP A 69 -9.53 5.04 -11.13
N VAL A 70 -10.79 5.15 -11.53
CA VAL A 70 -11.22 5.95 -12.67
C VAL A 70 -11.79 7.26 -12.15
N VAL A 71 -11.33 8.38 -12.68
CA VAL A 71 -11.74 9.70 -12.26
C VAL A 71 -12.36 10.43 -13.43
N ALA A 72 -13.58 10.93 -13.25
CA ALA A 72 -14.24 11.75 -14.24
C ALA A 72 -13.58 13.14 -14.30
N GLU A 73 -13.32 13.64 -15.51
CA GLU A 73 -12.79 14.98 -15.72
C GLU A 73 -13.78 16.04 -15.20
N PRO A 74 -13.32 17.03 -14.42
CA PRO A 74 -14.19 18.04 -13.84
C PRO A 74 -14.63 19.13 -14.84
N ASP A 75 -14.09 19.13 -16.06
CA ASP A 75 -14.30 20.16 -17.09
C ASP A 75 -15.58 19.97 -17.93
N GLY A 76 -16.34 18.90 -17.67
CA GLY A 76 -17.56 18.58 -18.42
C GLY A 76 -17.32 17.96 -19.80
N SER A 77 -16.07 17.61 -20.14
CA SER A 77 -15.73 16.95 -21.41
C SER A 77 -16.25 15.52 -21.55
N GLY A 78 -16.67 14.90 -20.43
CA GLY A 78 -16.96 13.47 -20.35
C GLY A 78 -15.70 12.59 -20.37
N GLY A 79 -14.52 13.21 -20.32
CA GLY A 79 -13.23 12.50 -20.22
C GLY A 79 -13.05 11.79 -18.89
N HIS A 80 -12.15 10.81 -18.88
CA HIS A 80 -11.77 10.06 -17.69
C HIS A 80 -10.25 9.90 -17.64
N TYR A 81 -9.69 9.78 -16.44
CA TYR A 81 -8.28 9.52 -16.22
C TYR A 81 -8.07 8.58 -15.03
N ASP A 82 -6.89 7.97 -14.97
CA ASP A 82 -6.49 7.13 -13.86
C ASP A 82 -6.12 7.99 -12.65
N GLY A 83 -6.78 7.79 -11.51
CA GLY A 83 -6.55 8.62 -10.32
C GLY A 83 -5.21 8.37 -9.63
N LEU A 84 -4.50 7.27 -9.94
CA LEU A 84 -3.17 6.98 -9.39
C LEU A 84 -2.05 7.49 -10.31
N THR A 85 -2.23 7.37 -11.63
CA THR A 85 -1.16 7.69 -12.60
C THR A 85 -1.41 8.96 -13.41
N GLY A 86 -2.64 9.45 -13.45
CA GLY A 86 -3.05 10.59 -14.27
C GLY A 86 -3.30 10.25 -15.73
N THR A 87 -3.01 9.02 -16.15
CA THR A 87 -3.10 8.58 -17.55
C THR A 87 -4.53 8.68 -18.03
N ARG A 88 -4.75 9.29 -19.19
CA ARG A 88 -6.07 9.36 -19.81
C ARG A 88 -6.64 7.97 -20.07
N LEU A 89 -7.94 7.81 -19.81
CA LEU A 89 -8.67 6.57 -20.01
C LEU A 89 -9.73 6.73 -21.11
N VAL A 90 -9.95 5.65 -21.85
CA VAL A 90 -11.01 5.51 -22.85
C VAL A 90 -11.87 4.29 -22.53
N TRP A 91 -13.12 4.32 -22.99
CA TRP A 91 -14.04 3.21 -22.83
C TRP A 91 -13.73 2.09 -23.84
N ASP A 92 -13.70 0.85 -23.34
CA ASP A 92 -13.65 -0.38 -24.10
C ASP A 92 -14.80 -1.30 -23.66
N ASP A 93 -15.58 -1.81 -24.62
CA ASP A 93 -16.78 -2.59 -24.32
C ASP A 93 -16.47 -3.92 -23.59
N THR A 94 -15.24 -4.43 -23.71
CA THR A 94 -14.79 -5.69 -23.09
C THR A 94 -14.15 -5.45 -21.73
N ALA A 95 -13.34 -4.41 -21.60
CA ALA A 95 -12.44 -4.15 -20.48
C ALA A 95 -12.79 -2.91 -19.63
N GLY A 96 -13.86 -2.21 -19.97
CA GLY A 96 -14.24 -0.96 -19.29
C GLY A 96 -13.24 0.15 -19.61
N TYR A 97 -12.85 0.94 -18.60
CA TYR A 97 -11.86 1.98 -18.80
C TYR A 97 -10.43 1.44 -18.90
N VAL A 98 -9.78 1.70 -20.03
CA VAL A 98 -8.39 1.31 -20.31
C VAL A 98 -7.54 2.54 -20.66
N PRO A 99 -6.22 2.50 -20.44
CA PRO A 99 -5.32 3.57 -20.88
C PRO A 99 -5.51 3.85 -22.37
N ALA A 100 -5.66 5.12 -22.73
CA ALA A 100 -5.61 5.52 -24.13
C ALA A 100 -4.26 5.08 -24.72
N ALA A 101 -4.27 4.48 -25.91
CA ALA A 101 -3.03 4.26 -26.64
C ALA A 101 -2.33 5.60 -26.82
N ALA A 102 -1.02 5.65 -26.54
CA ALA A 102 -0.23 6.84 -26.82
C ALA A 102 -0.43 7.19 -28.30
N PRO A 103 -0.77 8.44 -28.65
CA PRO A 103 -0.84 8.82 -30.06
C PRO A 103 0.51 8.48 -30.71
N GLU A 104 0.49 7.85 -31.89
CA GLU A 104 1.70 7.76 -32.73
C GLU A 104 2.25 9.18 -32.84
N ALA A 105 3.45 9.41 -32.32
CA ALA A 105 4.00 10.75 -32.21
C ALA A 105 3.97 11.41 -33.60
N PRO A 106 3.20 12.49 -33.81
CA PRO A 106 3.43 13.33 -34.97
C PRO A 106 4.85 13.85 -34.83
N ALA A 107 5.59 13.97 -35.94
CA ALA A 107 6.90 14.62 -35.94
C ALA A 107 6.78 15.94 -35.14
N ALA A 108 7.54 16.04 -34.05
CA ALA A 108 7.42 17.15 -33.11
C ALA A 108 7.48 18.49 -33.86
N PRO A 109 6.53 19.43 -33.65
CA PRO A 109 6.69 20.78 -34.15
C PRO A 109 7.94 21.37 -33.48
N VAL A 110 8.86 21.91 -34.28
CA VAL A 110 10.02 22.64 -33.77
C VAL A 110 9.49 23.82 -32.92
N GLY A 111 9.57 23.69 -31.59
CA GLY A 111 9.17 24.74 -30.64
C GLY A 111 7.88 24.50 -29.85
N GLY A 112 7.20 23.35 -29.97
CA GLY A 112 6.02 23.01 -29.16
C GLY A 112 6.29 21.92 -28.13
N THR A 113 5.84 22.10 -26.87
CA THR A 113 5.72 21.01 -25.90
C THR A 113 4.71 19.98 -26.43
N ALA A 114 5.13 18.73 -26.55
CA ALA A 114 4.22 17.63 -26.88
C ALA A 114 3.04 17.60 -25.87
N PRO A 115 1.80 17.29 -26.31
CA PRO A 115 0.69 17.10 -25.39
C PRO A 115 1.07 16.03 -24.35
N SER A 116 0.88 16.33 -23.07
CA SER A 116 1.03 15.32 -22.03
C SER A 116 -0.14 14.35 -22.10
N ASP A 117 0.13 13.04 -22.05
CA ASP A 117 -0.91 12.00 -21.93
C ASP A 117 -1.60 11.99 -20.54
N LEU A 118 -1.20 12.91 -19.65
CA LEU A 118 -1.75 13.08 -18.32
C LEU A 118 -2.86 14.12 -18.29
N SER A 119 -3.90 13.87 -17.50
CA SER A 119 -4.97 14.83 -17.26
C SER A 119 -4.42 16.14 -16.65
N PRO A 120 -4.83 17.32 -17.15
CA PRO A 120 -4.52 18.60 -16.50
C PRO A 120 -5.06 18.68 -15.06
N ALA A 121 -6.20 18.04 -14.76
CA ALA A 121 -6.76 17.98 -13.41
C ALA A 121 -5.82 17.22 -12.46
N PHE A 122 -5.17 16.16 -12.94
CA PHE A 122 -4.18 15.40 -12.20
C PHE A 122 -2.90 16.19 -11.93
N LEU A 123 -2.49 17.08 -12.84
CA LEU A 123 -1.28 17.91 -12.69
C LEU A 123 -1.44 19.07 -11.70
N GLN A 124 -2.67 19.33 -11.23
CA GLN A 124 -2.90 20.40 -10.26
C GLN A 124 -2.18 20.10 -8.94
N ARG A 125 -1.48 21.10 -8.40
CA ARG A 125 -0.79 20.97 -7.11
C ARG A 125 -1.80 20.64 -6.00
N PRO A 126 -1.52 19.65 -5.14
CA PRO A 126 -2.32 19.42 -3.94
C PRO A 126 -2.29 20.62 -2.99
N ALA A 127 -3.23 20.68 -2.05
CA ALA A 127 -3.14 21.60 -0.91
C ALA A 127 -1.86 21.33 -0.09
N ALA A 128 -1.52 22.20 0.87
CA ALA A 128 -0.39 22.02 1.78
C ALA A 128 -0.33 20.56 2.31
N LEU A 129 0.75 19.86 1.96
CA LEU A 129 0.94 18.44 2.29
C LEU A 129 1.92 18.32 3.45
N GLY A 130 1.59 17.43 4.38
CA GLY A 130 2.56 16.89 5.32
C GLY A 130 3.33 15.73 4.70
N ALA A 131 3.72 14.77 5.54
CA ALA A 131 4.35 13.55 5.09
C ALA A 131 3.58 12.31 5.55
N HIS A 132 3.53 11.30 4.70
CA HIS A 132 3.17 9.94 5.07
C HIS A 132 4.44 9.11 5.18
N LEU A 133 4.53 8.31 6.23
CA LEU A 133 5.46 7.19 6.31
C LEU A 133 4.67 5.91 6.08
N ILE A 134 4.98 5.20 4.99
CA ILE A 134 4.37 3.93 4.61
C ILE A 134 5.37 2.82 4.92
N ILE A 135 4.93 1.83 5.69
CA ILE A 135 5.76 0.73 6.15
C ILE A 135 5.08 -0.58 5.75
N ASP A 136 5.74 -1.34 4.88
CA ASP A 136 5.34 -2.69 4.53
C ASP A 136 6.19 -3.68 5.31
N VAL A 137 5.55 -4.55 6.08
CA VAL A 137 6.20 -5.62 6.84
C VAL A 137 5.65 -6.94 6.36
N THR A 138 6.54 -7.86 6.02
CA THR A 138 6.21 -9.28 5.91
C THR A 138 6.79 -9.99 7.11
N ALA A 139 5.94 -10.70 7.83
CA ALA A 139 6.30 -11.59 8.93
C ALA A 139 5.87 -13.03 8.61
N VAL A 140 6.62 -14.00 9.12
CA VAL A 140 6.29 -15.43 9.03
C VAL A 140 6.30 -16.01 10.43
N HIS A 141 5.16 -16.57 10.83
CA HIS A 141 4.95 -17.13 12.16
C HIS A 141 4.89 -18.66 12.11
N PRO A 142 5.41 -19.36 13.13
CA PRO A 142 5.11 -20.77 13.33
C PRO A 142 3.60 -21.00 13.42
N ALA A 143 3.12 -22.06 12.78
CA ALA A 143 1.70 -22.41 12.79
C ALA A 143 1.37 -23.29 13.99
N THR A 144 1.33 -22.70 15.18
CA THR A 144 0.99 -23.38 16.44
C THR A 144 -0.41 -22.99 16.94
N ASP A 145 -0.95 -23.76 17.88
CA ASP A 145 -2.27 -23.50 18.46
C ASP A 145 -2.28 -22.24 19.34
N GLU A 146 -1.11 -21.78 19.80
CA GLU A 146 -0.89 -20.58 20.60
C GLU A 146 -0.68 -19.33 19.75
N LEU A 147 -0.58 -19.45 18.42
CA LEU A 147 -0.34 -18.32 17.53
C LEU A 147 -1.41 -17.23 17.72
N LEU A 148 -0.97 -16.02 18.08
CA LEU A 148 -1.80 -14.82 18.23
C LEU A 148 -1.29 -13.70 17.30
N LEU A 149 -2.03 -13.46 16.22
CA LEU A 149 -1.71 -12.48 15.17
C LEU A 149 -1.95 -11.03 15.62
N GLY A 150 -1.48 -10.05 14.84
CA GLY A 150 -1.68 -8.63 15.09
C GLY A 150 -0.58 -7.95 15.91
N ALA A 151 0.40 -8.71 16.42
CA ALA A 151 1.52 -8.13 17.16
C ALA A 151 2.38 -7.17 16.32
N VAL A 152 2.49 -7.41 15.01
CA VAL A 152 3.21 -6.51 14.08
C VAL A 152 2.49 -5.17 13.94
N ALA A 153 1.15 -5.20 13.82
CA ALA A 153 0.34 -3.99 13.76
C ALA A 153 0.42 -3.18 15.07
N GLU A 154 0.37 -3.85 16.23
CA GLU A 154 0.59 -3.20 17.54
C GLU A 154 1.98 -2.58 17.65
N ALA A 155 3.03 -3.29 17.22
CA ALA A 155 4.40 -2.78 17.27
C ALA A 155 4.54 -1.48 16.45
N LEU A 156 4.01 -1.45 15.22
CA LEU A 156 4.03 -0.27 14.37
C LEU A 156 3.18 0.87 14.96
N ALA A 157 1.96 0.58 15.40
CA ALA A 157 1.08 1.59 15.98
C ALA A 157 1.71 2.21 17.24
N ARG A 158 2.22 1.40 18.18
CA ARG A 158 2.90 1.90 19.39
C ARG A 158 4.14 2.70 19.03
N ALA A 159 4.96 2.21 18.09
CA ALA A 159 6.17 2.91 17.66
C ALA A 159 5.84 4.30 17.11
N PHE A 160 4.82 4.46 16.27
CA PHE A 160 4.61 5.74 15.56
C PHE A 160 3.52 6.64 16.14
N THR A 161 2.59 6.08 16.92
CA THR A 161 1.45 6.80 17.49
C THR A 161 1.43 6.78 19.03
N GLY A 162 2.20 5.89 19.66
CA GLY A 162 2.25 5.74 21.12
C GLY A 162 1.15 4.85 21.71
N ALA A 163 0.25 4.30 20.89
CA ALA A 163 -0.82 3.41 21.35
C ALA A 163 -1.10 2.29 20.33
N ASP A 164 -1.87 1.30 20.78
CA ASP A 164 -2.37 0.22 19.92
C ASP A 164 -3.41 0.75 18.91
N PRO A 165 -3.71 -0.01 17.84
CA PRO A 165 -4.85 0.29 16.99
C PRO A 165 -6.13 0.38 17.82
N GLY A 166 -7.04 1.26 17.42
CA GLY A 166 -8.35 1.41 18.07
C GLY A 166 -9.39 0.44 17.54
N GLY A 167 -9.30 0.05 16.26
CA GLY A 167 -10.27 -0.82 15.65
C GLY A 167 -9.79 -1.54 14.40
N TRP A 168 -10.54 -2.57 13.99
CA TRP A 168 -10.29 -3.38 12.81
C TRP A 168 -11.59 -3.85 12.13
N GLY A 169 -11.48 -4.25 10.87
CA GLY A 169 -12.59 -4.82 10.11
C GLY A 169 -12.13 -5.45 8.81
N THR A 170 -12.95 -6.35 8.25
CA THR A 170 -12.74 -6.91 6.89
C THR A 170 -13.10 -5.92 5.78
N SER A 171 -13.62 -4.76 6.16
CA SER A 171 -13.93 -3.61 5.33
C SER A 171 -13.89 -2.36 6.21
N GLU A 172 -13.98 -1.20 5.59
CA GLU A 172 -14.17 0.07 6.26
C GLU A 172 -15.68 0.42 6.36
N PRO A 173 -16.13 1.07 7.44
CA PRO A 173 -15.36 1.46 8.62
C PRO A 173 -14.93 0.26 9.48
N ALA A 174 -13.82 0.41 10.20
CA ALA A 174 -13.28 -0.59 11.11
C ALA A 174 -14.12 -0.66 12.41
N LEU A 175 -15.27 -1.33 12.34
CA LEU A 175 -16.29 -1.32 13.40
C LEU A 175 -15.97 -2.18 14.63
N ASN A 176 -15.02 -3.11 14.54
CA ASN A 176 -14.65 -3.93 15.70
C ASN A 176 -13.57 -3.22 16.50
N VAL A 177 -13.68 -3.26 17.83
CA VAL A 177 -12.59 -2.86 18.73
C VAL A 177 -11.36 -3.75 18.47
N TRP A 178 -10.17 -3.17 18.55
CA TRP A 178 -8.92 -3.92 18.39
C TRP A 178 -8.83 -5.08 19.39
N ASP A 179 -8.89 -6.29 18.87
CA ASP A 179 -8.80 -7.53 19.63
C ASP A 179 -8.06 -8.58 18.78
N ARG A 180 -6.83 -8.87 19.19
CA ARG A 180 -5.97 -9.85 18.53
C ARG A 180 -6.53 -11.26 18.56
N ALA A 181 -7.26 -11.64 19.62
CA ALA A 181 -7.85 -12.97 19.71
C ALA A 181 -9.02 -13.11 18.73
N ALA A 182 -9.90 -12.11 18.64
CA ALA A 182 -11.00 -12.10 17.67
C ALA A 182 -10.51 -12.07 16.21
N LEU A 183 -9.48 -11.27 15.93
CA LEU A 183 -8.81 -11.22 14.63
C LEU A 183 -8.21 -12.58 14.27
N THR A 184 -7.45 -13.18 15.20
CA THR A 184 -6.82 -14.49 14.99
C THR A 184 -7.87 -15.58 14.77
N ALA A 185 -8.95 -15.60 15.56
CA ALA A 185 -10.04 -16.55 15.41
C ALA A 185 -10.70 -16.43 14.03
N THR A 186 -10.83 -15.21 13.50
CA THR A 186 -11.34 -14.96 12.15
C THR A 186 -10.43 -15.54 11.08
N CYS A 187 -9.11 -15.36 11.21
CA CYS A 187 -8.14 -15.99 10.31
C CYS A 187 -8.19 -17.53 10.39
N ARG A 188 -8.32 -18.10 11.60
CA ARG A 188 -8.41 -19.57 11.79
C ARG A 188 -9.65 -20.15 11.12
N ARG A 189 -10.83 -19.53 11.29
CA ARG A 189 -12.09 -20.00 10.67
C ARG A 189 -12.03 -20.01 9.14
N ARG A 190 -11.24 -19.10 8.55
CA ARG A 190 -11.09 -19.01 7.09
C ARG A 190 -9.89 -19.78 6.55
N ALA A 191 -9.07 -20.41 7.37
CA ALA A 191 -7.92 -21.14 6.87
C ALA A 191 -8.37 -22.37 6.04
N PRO A 192 -7.72 -22.68 4.90
CA PRO A 192 -6.48 -22.08 4.38
C PRO A 192 -6.67 -20.81 3.53
N GLN A 193 -7.91 -20.36 3.30
CA GLN A 193 -8.20 -19.16 2.51
C GLN A 193 -7.57 -17.91 3.16
N PRO A 194 -6.94 -17.02 2.36
CA PRO A 194 -6.34 -15.81 2.90
C PRO A 194 -7.40 -14.88 3.50
N THR A 195 -7.05 -14.26 4.62
CA THR A 195 -7.89 -13.23 5.26
C THR A 195 -7.21 -11.87 5.13
N TRP A 196 -7.99 -10.86 4.74
CA TRP A 196 -7.54 -9.47 4.68
C TRP A 196 -8.41 -8.62 5.61
N PHE A 197 -7.82 -7.61 6.24
CA PHE A 197 -8.52 -6.64 7.07
C PHE A 197 -7.83 -5.28 7.04
N ALA A 198 -8.59 -4.24 7.30
CA ALA A 198 -8.12 -2.92 7.64
C ALA A 198 -8.07 -2.74 9.15
N PHE A 199 -7.15 -1.91 9.61
CA PHE A 199 -7.10 -1.44 11.00
C PHE A 199 -6.80 0.04 11.04
N VAL A 200 -7.25 0.69 12.10
CA VAL A 200 -7.09 2.13 12.33
C VAL A 200 -6.61 2.35 13.75
N GLY A 201 -5.81 3.38 13.97
CA GLY A 201 -5.31 3.68 15.29
C GLY A 201 -4.98 5.15 15.49
N PRO A 202 -4.77 5.54 16.75
CA PRO A 202 -5.68 5.37 17.87
C PRO A 202 -6.86 6.37 17.74
N GLY A 203 -7.97 6.10 18.43
CA GLY A 203 -9.02 7.11 18.60
C GLY A 203 -8.60 8.21 19.57
N GLY A 204 -9.16 9.41 19.46
CA GLY A 204 -8.75 10.57 20.27
C GLY A 204 -7.54 11.30 19.66
N GLY A 205 -7.18 12.48 20.20
CA GLY A 205 -6.24 13.44 19.60
C GLY A 205 -4.77 13.01 19.42
N THR A 206 -4.48 11.71 19.42
CA THR A 206 -3.20 11.13 19.01
C THR A 206 -3.01 11.17 17.49
N ARG A 207 -1.77 10.96 17.02
CA ARG A 207 -1.46 10.90 15.59
C ARG A 207 -2.25 9.79 14.90
N PRO A 208 -2.98 10.09 13.81
CA PRO A 208 -3.74 9.07 13.10
C PRO A 208 -2.79 8.10 12.39
N CYS A 209 -3.16 6.82 12.42
CA CYS A 209 -2.59 5.79 11.56
C CYS A 209 -3.69 4.91 10.97
N ILE A 210 -3.42 4.35 9.80
CA ILE A 210 -4.29 3.39 9.13
C ILE A 210 -3.42 2.31 8.51
N GLY A 211 -3.93 1.09 8.45
CA GLY A 211 -3.20 0.01 7.84
C GLY A 211 -4.09 -1.10 7.33
N THR A 212 -3.46 -2.02 6.62
CA THR A 212 -4.07 -3.23 6.12
C THR A 212 -3.21 -4.40 6.52
N GLN A 213 -3.84 -5.55 6.73
CA GLN A 213 -3.13 -6.77 7.05
C GLN A 213 -3.74 -7.93 6.29
N ARG A 214 -2.87 -8.76 5.72
CA ARG A 214 -3.21 -9.97 4.99
C ARG A 214 -2.52 -11.16 5.64
N VAL A 215 -3.31 -12.16 6.00
CA VAL A 215 -2.86 -13.41 6.62
C VAL A 215 -3.10 -14.55 5.64
N SER A 216 -2.09 -15.40 5.44
CA SER A 216 -2.14 -16.54 4.51
C SER A 216 -1.31 -17.71 5.00
N ARG A 217 -1.71 -18.94 4.65
CA ARG A 217 -0.88 -20.13 4.90
C ARG A 217 0.24 -20.23 3.86
N VAL A 218 1.43 -20.59 4.32
CA VAL A 218 2.60 -20.90 3.51
C VAL A 218 3.27 -22.15 4.06
N THR A 219 4.15 -22.79 3.29
CA THR A 219 4.84 -24.02 3.72
C THR A 219 5.59 -23.84 5.04
N SER A 220 6.21 -22.68 5.25
CA SER A 220 6.96 -22.34 6.46
C SER A 220 6.11 -21.90 7.66
N GLY A 221 4.78 -21.81 7.52
CA GLY A 221 3.89 -21.40 8.61
C GLY A 221 2.75 -20.47 8.20
N VAL A 222 2.58 -19.37 8.93
CA VAL A 222 1.54 -18.36 8.67
C VAL A 222 2.24 -17.07 8.28
N LYS A 223 2.03 -16.64 7.04
CA LYS A 223 2.55 -15.35 6.53
C LYS A 223 1.56 -14.25 6.86
N GLU A 224 2.04 -13.23 7.56
CA GLU A 224 1.34 -11.99 7.89
C GLU A 224 2.01 -10.84 7.10
N LYS A 225 1.28 -10.19 6.20
CA LYS A 225 1.73 -8.97 5.53
C LYS A 225 0.96 -7.80 6.09
N VAL A 226 1.66 -6.83 6.69
CA VAL A 226 1.09 -5.58 7.21
C VAL A 226 1.58 -4.43 6.35
N THR A 227 0.66 -3.59 5.90
CA THR A 227 0.99 -2.30 5.29
C THR A 227 0.42 -1.22 6.21
N PHE A 228 1.27 -0.36 6.73
CA PHE A 228 0.96 0.65 7.73
C PHE A 228 1.26 2.04 7.21
N ALA A 229 0.37 3.00 7.45
CA ALA A 229 0.51 4.39 7.09
C ALA A 229 0.29 5.28 8.30
N VAL A 230 1.18 6.26 8.49
CA VAL A 230 1.08 7.25 9.56
C VAL A 230 1.40 8.63 8.98
N ALA A 231 0.62 9.63 9.39
CA ALA A 231 0.74 11.00 8.88
C ALA A 231 1.51 11.90 9.85
N TYR A 232 2.31 12.78 9.27
CA TYR A 232 3.05 13.85 9.92
C TYR A 232 2.59 15.19 9.34
N ALA A 233 2.54 16.21 10.18
CA ALA A 233 2.30 17.59 9.72
C ALA A 233 3.44 18.09 8.82
N GLU A 234 3.22 19.19 8.11
CA GLU A 234 4.21 19.79 7.20
C GLU A 234 5.51 20.18 7.90
N ASP A 235 5.41 20.68 9.13
CA ASP A 235 6.51 21.11 9.99
C ASP A 235 7.03 20.01 10.92
N GLU A 236 6.48 18.79 10.84
CA GLU A 236 6.88 17.66 11.68
C GLU A 236 7.74 16.65 10.88
N PRO A 237 9.04 16.50 11.17
CA PRO A 237 9.86 15.47 10.52
C PRO A 237 9.43 14.06 10.97
N PRO A 238 9.33 13.07 10.05
CA PRO A 238 9.04 11.69 10.41
C PRO A 238 10.04 11.10 11.41
N ALA A 239 9.55 10.33 12.38
CA ALA A 239 10.38 9.70 13.42
C ALA A 239 11.12 8.45 12.90
N LEU A 240 12.00 8.62 11.92
CA LEU A 240 12.61 7.51 11.17
C LEU A 240 13.51 6.59 12.02
N HIS A 241 14.11 7.10 13.09
CA HIS A 241 14.90 6.29 14.04
C HIS A 241 14.09 5.11 14.61
N ARG A 242 12.77 5.27 14.77
CA ARG A 242 11.88 4.22 15.29
C ARG A 242 11.74 3.02 14.35
N LEU A 243 12.10 3.18 13.06
CA LEU A 243 12.13 2.07 12.11
C LEU A 243 13.19 1.05 12.51
N GLU A 244 14.39 1.50 12.88
CA GLU A 244 15.49 0.63 13.25
C GLU A 244 15.17 -0.15 14.54
N ASP A 245 14.62 0.54 15.55
CA ASP A 245 14.13 -0.10 16.78
C ASP A 245 13.06 -1.16 16.47
N THR A 246 12.09 -0.83 15.60
CA THR A 246 11.02 -1.75 15.21
C THR A 246 11.57 -2.97 14.46
N VAL A 247 12.55 -2.77 13.59
CA VAL A 247 13.23 -3.86 12.87
C VAL A 247 13.97 -4.76 13.86
N GLY A 248 14.73 -4.18 14.80
CA GLY A 248 15.43 -4.90 15.85
C GLY A 248 14.49 -5.78 16.67
N ASP A 249 13.35 -5.23 17.10
CA ASP A 249 12.33 -5.95 17.86
C ASP A 249 11.72 -7.13 17.08
N LEU A 250 11.32 -6.90 15.83
CA LEU A 250 10.73 -7.95 14.98
C LEU A 250 11.76 -9.04 14.62
N ALA A 251 13.02 -8.65 14.40
CA ALA A 251 14.12 -9.57 14.17
C ALA A 251 14.44 -10.40 15.42
N HIS A 252 14.47 -9.79 16.61
CA HIS A 252 14.72 -10.50 17.86
C HIS A 252 13.63 -11.54 18.18
N ARG A 253 12.38 -11.25 17.79
CA ARG A 253 11.24 -12.20 17.89
C ARG A 253 11.32 -13.33 16.86
N GLY A 254 12.19 -13.24 15.85
CA GLY A 254 12.36 -14.25 14.81
C GLY A 254 11.21 -14.31 13.79
N VAL A 255 10.36 -13.28 13.74
CA VAL A 255 9.18 -13.28 12.84
C VAL A 255 9.40 -12.45 11.58
N LEU A 256 10.35 -11.50 11.60
CA LEU A 256 10.62 -10.63 10.47
C LEU A 256 11.05 -11.44 9.25
N ARG A 257 10.41 -11.19 8.11
CA ARG A 257 10.87 -11.68 6.80
C ARG A 257 11.45 -10.53 5.99
N THR A 258 10.68 -9.46 5.80
CA THR A 258 11.14 -8.22 5.17
C THR A 258 10.42 -7.02 5.75
N LEU A 259 11.05 -5.85 5.70
CA LEU A 259 10.41 -4.57 5.95
C LEU A 259 10.88 -3.56 4.89
N THR A 260 9.97 -2.80 4.27
CA THR A 260 10.32 -1.62 3.48
C THR A 260 9.60 -0.40 4.00
N ALA A 261 10.31 0.71 4.13
CA ALA A 261 9.73 1.99 4.52
C ALA A 261 9.89 3.01 3.40
N HIS A 262 8.83 3.76 3.12
CA HIS A 262 8.81 4.82 2.12
C HIS A 262 8.20 6.08 2.69
N ARG A 263 8.75 7.23 2.30
CA ARG A 263 8.19 8.54 2.59
C ARG A 263 7.54 9.09 1.32
N LEU A 264 6.37 9.70 1.47
CA LEU A 264 5.74 10.48 0.41
C LEU A 264 5.00 11.67 1.01
N PRO A 265 4.96 12.82 0.34
CA PRO A 265 4.03 13.89 0.64
C PRO A 265 2.58 13.39 0.71
N GLY A 266 1.84 13.82 1.73
CA GLY A 266 0.49 13.31 1.97
C GLY A 266 -0.34 14.16 2.93
N ARG A 267 -1.67 13.98 2.87
CA ARG A 267 -2.63 14.72 3.68
C ARG A 267 -2.62 14.26 5.14
N PRO A 268 -2.80 15.14 6.14
CA PRO A 268 -2.85 14.74 7.55
C PRO A 268 -3.93 13.70 7.90
N ASP A 269 -4.99 13.62 7.10
CA ASP A 269 -6.11 12.68 7.29
C ASP A 269 -5.91 11.31 6.62
N LEU A 270 -4.72 11.03 6.07
CA LEU A 270 -4.36 9.76 5.41
C LEU A 270 -5.25 9.39 4.21
N THR A 271 -5.94 10.36 3.63
CA THR A 271 -6.69 10.20 2.37
C THR A 271 -5.88 10.67 1.16
N TYR A 272 -6.29 10.21 -0.02
CA TYR A 272 -5.57 10.43 -1.27
C TYR A 272 -6.46 11.08 -2.32
N GLU A 273 -5.96 12.16 -2.93
CA GLU A 273 -6.60 12.87 -4.03
C GLU A 273 -6.11 12.34 -5.38
N PRO A 274 -6.92 12.47 -6.45
CA PRO A 274 -6.55 12.02 -7.80
C PRO A 274 -5.65 13.05 -8.47
N ARG A 275 -4.50 13.30 -7.86
CA ARG A 275 -3.50 14.29 -8.26
C ARG A 275 -2.13 13.63 -8.32
N THR A 276 -1.23 14.26 -9.05
CA THR A 276 0.15 13.82 -9.24
C THR A 276 0.76 13.44 -7.90
N PRO A 277 0.97 12.13 -7.64
CA PRO A 277 1.58 11.72 -6.41
C PRO A 277 3.01 12.24 -6.44
N SER A 278 3.44 12.79 -5.31
CA SER A 278 4.86 12.92 -5.10
C SER A 278 5.43 11.50 -4.99
N ALA A 279 6.38 11.17 -5.86
CA ALA A 279 6.91 9.83 -5.93
C ALA A 279 7.44 9.38 -4.56
N ALA A 280 7.09 8.16 -4.16
CA ALA A 280 7.54 7.59 -2.91
C ALA A 280 9.07 7.47 -2.91
N THR A 281 9.71 7.90 -1.82
CA THR A 281 11.16 7.83 -1.67
C THR A 281 11.48 6.79 -0.59
N PRO A 282 12.26 5.75 -0.92
CA PRO A 282 12.67 4.74 0.04
C PRO A 282 13.42 5.35 1.21
N VAL A 283 13.13 4.88 2.42
CA VAL A 283 13.78 5.28 3.67
C VAL A 283 14.66 4.15 4.20
N GLY A 284 14.22 2.90 4.03
CA GLY A 284 15.06 1.75 4.36
C GLY A 284 14.43 0.40 4.01
N LEU A 285 15.26 -0.64 4.04
CA LEU A 285 14.92 -2.03 3.79
C LEU A 285 15.48 -2.91 4.93
N ALA A 286 14.67 -3.80 5.49
CA ALA A 286 15.15 -4.87 6.36
C ALA A 286 15.00 -6.23 5.70
N LEU A 287 16.02 -7.06 5.85
CA LEU A 287 15.98 -8.50 5.58
C LEU A 287 15.98 -9.23 6.91
N GLY A 288 14.93 -10.00 7.18
CA GLY A 288 14.86 -10.85 8.36
C GLY A 288 15.62 -12.18 8.19
N PRO A 289 15.68 -13.02 9.23
CA PRO A 289 16.55 -14.19 9.25
C PRO A 289 16.40 -15.13 8.06
N GLY A 290 15.16 -15.51 7.72
CA GLY A 290 14.94 -16.38 6.56
C GLY A 290 15.36 -15.75 5.23
N ALA A 291 15.20 -14.42 5.06
CA ALA A 291 15.61 -13.73 3.85
C ALA A 291 17.15 -13.64 3.75
N VAL A 292 17.83 -13.40 4.88
CA VAL A 292 19.30 -13.40 4.96
C VAL A 292 19.86 -14.80 4.68
N THR A 293 19.24 -15.86 5.22
CA THR A 293 19.64 -17.24 4.94
C THR A 293 19.52 -17.58 3.46
N GLU A 294 18.43 -17.17 2.80
CA GLU A 294 18.23 -17.43 1.37
C GLU A 294 19.18 -16.63 0.47
N ALA A 295 19.44 -15.37 0.82
CA ALA A 295 20.36 -14.52 0.05
C ALA A 295 21.85 -14.86 0.31
N GLY A 296 22.16 -15.46 1.46
CA GLY A 296 23.52 -15.70 1.94
C GLY A 296 24.07 -14.48 2.71
N MET A 297 24.58 -14.71 3.93
CA MET A 297 25.05 -13.63 4.80
C MET A 297 26.17 -12.81 4.16
N ASP A 298 27.19 -13.47 3.62
CA ASP A 298 28.34 -12.79 3.02
C ASP A 298 27.89 -11.90 1.84
N HIS A 299 27.01 -12.42 0.98
CA HIS A 299 26.42 -11.65 -0.13
C HIS A 299 25.64 -10.43 0.37
N VAL A 300 24.87 -10.55 1.45
CA VAL A 300 24.12 -9.44 2.05
C VAL A 300 25.06 -8.38 2.64
N LEU A 301 26.16 -8.78 3.29
CA LEU A 301 27.13 -7.86 3.89
C LEU A 301 28.05 -7.18 2.86
N GLU A 302 28.29 -7.83 1.70
CA GLU A 302 29.00 -7.25 0.55
C GLU A 302 28.15 -6.27 -0.28
N SER A 303 26.96 -5.92 0.22
CA SER A 303 26.04 -4.97 -0.41
C SER A 303 26.69 -3.59 -0.68
N PRO A 304 26.31 -2.91 -1.78
CA PRO A 304 26.75 -1.54 -2.08
C PRO A 304 26.20 -0.48 -1.11
N VAL A 305 25.27 -0.86 -0.23
CA VAL A 305 24.71 -0.05 0.86
C VAL A 305 25.06 -0.71 2.18
N SER A 306 25.63 0.06 3.11
CA SER A 306 25.98 -0.43 4.45
C SER A 306 24.74 -0.87 5.21
N GLY A 307 24.73 -2.12 5.66
CA GLY A 307 23.68 -2.69 6.50
C GLY A 307 24.08 -2.74 7.97
N HIS A 308 23.12 -2.55 8.87
CA HIS A 308 23.28 -2.76 10.30
C HIS A 308 22.82 -4.18 10.65
N LEU A 309 23.70 -4.97 11.25
CA LEU A 309 23.40 -6.33 11.69
C LEU A 309 22.50 -6.28 12.94
N MET A 310 21.41 -7.05 12.91
CA MET A 310 20.33 -7.06 13.89
C MET A 310 19.95 -8.49 14.25
N GLY A 311 19.08 -8.64 15.25
CA GLY A 311 18.53 -9.94 15.64
C GLY A 311 19.48 -10.76 16.49
N ARG A 312 19.28 -12.08 16.51
CA ARG A 312 20.09 -13.01 17.31
C ARG A 312 21.25 -13.52 16.47
N ARG A 313 22.34 -13.93 17.11
CA ARG A 313 23.54 -14.43 16.41
C ARG A 313 23.22 -15.63 15.50
N GLU A 314 22.33 -16.51 15.94
CA GLU A 314 21.90 -17.70 15.19
C GLU A 314 20.78 -17.40 14.16
N GLN A 315 20.15 -16.22 14.25
CA GLN A 315 19.06 -15.78 13.38
C GLN A 315 19.26 -14.29 13.05
N PRO A 316 20.28 -13.97 12.24
CA PRO A 316 20.65 -12.59 11.98
C PRO A 316 19.68 -11.93 10.99
N ALA A 317 19.42 -10.66 11.21
CA ALA A 317 18.71 -9.77 10.28
C ALA A 317 19.62 -8.61 9.89
N VAL A 318 19.30 -7.92 8.79
CA VAL A 318 20.07 -6.75 8.34
C VAL A 318 19.13 -5.60 8.01
N TRP A 319 19.43 -4.40 8.53
CA TRP A 319 18.73 -3.16 8.23
C TRP A 319 19.58 -2.26 7.33
N PHE A 320 19.03 -1.81 6.20
CA PHE A 320 19.67 -0.91 5.26
C PHE A 320 18.96 0.45 5.26
N PRO A 321 19.51 1.49 5.91
CA PRO A 321 18.97 2.85 5.82
C PRO A 321 19.36 3.50 4.48
N PHE A 322 18.43 4.25 3.87
CA PHE A 322 18.67 4.99 2.61
C PHE A 322 18.66 6.51 2.78
N GLY A 323 18.39 7.03 3.98
CA GLY A 323 18.31 8.47 4.27
C GLY A 323 16.94 8.88 4.82
N ASP A 324 16.60 10.16 4.67
CA ASP A 324 15.38 10.75 5.26
C ASP A 324 14.14 10.72 4.35
N GLY A 325 14.27 10.09 3.18
CA GLY A 325 13.20 9.97 2.20
C GLY A 325 12.89 11.27 1.45
N THR A 326 13.81 12.23 1.39
CA THR A 326 13.62 13.48 0.64
C THR A 326 14.46 13.61 -0.62
N THR A 327 15.50 12.78 -0.78
CA THR A 327 16.51 12.98 -1.82
C THR A 327 16.52 11.89 -2.90
N PRO A 328 17.00 12.20 -4.12
CA PRO A 328 17.17 11.20 -5.18
C PRO A 328 18.17 10.09 -4.83
N GLU A 329 19.17 10.38 -3.99
CA GLU A 329 20.20 9.43 -3.58
C GLU A 329 19.60 8.21 -2.86
N SER A 330 18.55 8.41 -2.05
CA SER A 330 17.83 7.32 -1.39
C SER A 330 17.25 6.32 -2.40
N ARG A 331 16.71 6.81 -3.53
CA ARG A 331 16.21 5.95 -4.61
C ARG A 331 17.33 5.19 -5.31
N GLN A 332 18.47 5.85 -5.55
CA GLN A 332 19.61 5.21 -6.18
C GLN A 332 20.22 4.12 -5.27
N ALA A 333 20.30 4.38 -3.96
CA ALA A 333 20.76 3.40 -2.97
C ALA A 333 19.84 2.18 -2.96
N PHE A 334 18.53 2.39 -2.90
CA PHE A 334 17.54 1.31 -2.96
C PHE A 334 17.64 0.48 -4.25
N THR A 335 17.68 1.13 -5.42
CA THR A 335 17.80 0.44 -6.71
C THR A 335 19.09 -0.37 -6.82
N ARG A 336 20.23 0.17 -6.33
CA ARG A 336 21.51 -0.56 -6.30
C ARG A 336 21.43 -1.79 -5.40
N LEU A 337 20.82 -1.65 -4.22
CA LEU A 337 20.64 -2.77 -3.29
C LEU A 337 19.73 -3.85 -3.87
N MET A 338 18.56 -3.49 -4.41
CA MET A 338 17.63 -4.47 -5.00
C MET A 338 18.27 -5.24 -6.16
N ARG A 339 19.03 -4.54 -7.02
CA ARG A 339 19.81 -5.19 -8.09
C ARG A 339 20.85 -6.16 -7.55
N HIS A 340 21.58 -5.79 -6.49
CA HIS A 340 22.58 -6.64 -5.85
C HIS A 340 21.95 -7.90 -5.24
N LEU A 341 20.80 -7.76 -4.58
CA LEU A 341 20.08 -8.87 -3.96
C LEU A 341 19.36 -9.77 -4.97
N GLY A 342 19.41 -9.47 -6.27
CA GLY A 342 18.74 -10.24 -7.31
C GLY A 342 17.20 -10.16 -7.24
N ALA A 343 16.66 -9.17 -6.54
CA ALA A 343 15.24 -8.94 -6.41
C ALA A 343 14.83 -7.79 -7.34
N GLU A 344 13.84 -8.03 -8.21
CA GLU A 344 13.12 -6.91 -8.83
C GLU A 344 12.46 -6.11 -7.69
N GLY A 345 12.73 -4.79 -7.64
CA GLY A 345 12.14 -3.91 -6.63
C GLY A 345 10.62 -4.07 -6.55
N PRO A 346 9.97 -3.81 -5.40
CA PRO A 346 8.52 -3.71 -5.36
C PRO A 346 8.06 -2.69 -6.42
N PRO A 347 6.91 -2.92 -7.08
CA PRO A 347 6.40 -1.98 -8.05
C PRO A 347 6.28 -0.61 -7.39
N THR A 348 6.92 0.38 -7.99
CA THR A 348 6.81 1.79 -7.60
C THR A 348 5.32 2.15 -7.54
N VAL A 349 4.86 2.54 -6.35
CA VAL A 349 3.48 2.98 -6.09
C VAL A 349 3.27 4.39 -6.62
#